data_AF-A0A3S1HHR1-F1
#
_entry.id   AF-A0A3S1HHR1-F1
#
_cell.length_a   1.000
_cell.length_b   1.000
_cell.length_c   1.000
_cell.angle_alpha   90.00
_cell.angle_beta   90.00
_cell.angle_gamma   90.00
#
_symmetry.space_group_name_H-M   'P 1'
#
loop_
_entity.id
_entity.type
_entity.pdbx_description
1 polymer ?
#
loop_
_entity_poly.entity_id
_entity_poly.type
_entity_poly.pdbx_seq_one_letter_code
_entity_poly.pdbx_strand_id
1 'polypeptide(L)' 'MRVLIVKTSSMGDVIHTFPAVEDARRNRPDVSLDWCVEEAFAGIVALHPASATIHT' A
#
# COMPACT_ATOMS: atom_id res chain seq x y z
N MET A 1 -3.23 1.61 -14.64
CA MET A 1 -3.25 0.16 -14.31
C MET A 1 -3.73 -0.04 -12.87
N ARG A 2 -4.50 -1.09 -12.53
CA ARG A 2 -4.95 -1.35 -11.14
C ARG A 2 -4.16 -2.50 -10.51
N VAL A 3 -3.70 -2.32 -9.29
CA VAL A 3 -2.90 -3.29 -8.53
C VAL A 3 -3.40 -3.36 -7.09
N LEU A 4 -3.50 -4.58 -6.55
CA LEU A 4 -3.78 -4.83 -5.14
C LEU A 4 -2.50 -5.32 -4.46
N ILE A 5 -2.05 -4.61 -3.44
CA ILE A 5 -0.94 -5.01 -2.59
C ILE A 5 -1.50 -5.91 -1.48
N VAL A 6 -1.15 -7.19 -1.50
CA VAL A 6 -1.48 -8.13 -0.43
C VAL A 6 -0.28 -8.25 0.49
N LYS A 7 -0.29 -7.50 1.60
CA LYS A 7 0.73 -7.57 2.64
C LYS A 7 0.08 -7.39 4.00
N THR A 8 -0.45 -8.49 4.51
CA THR A 8 -1.33 -8.50 5.68
C THR A 8 -0.60 -8.30 7.00
N SER A 9 0.64 -8.78 7.13
CA SER A 9 1.46 -8.63 8.33
C SER A 9 2.96 -8.78 7.99
N SER A 10 3.89 -8.52 8.91
CA SER A 10 3.71 -7.79 10.20
C SER A 10 3.85 -6.26 10.00
N MET A 11 3.67 -5.44 11.04
CA MET A 11 3.82 -3.98 10.96
C MET A 11 5.05 -3.53 10.15
N GLY A 12 6.22 -4.12 10.42
CA GLY A 12 7.46 -3.77 9.72
C GLY A 12 7.42 -4.08 8.22
N ASP A 13 6.75 -5.15 7.82
CA ASP A 13 6.59 -5.51 6.42
C ASP A 13 5.71 -4.54 5.65
N VAL A 14 4.66 -4.01 6.29
CA VAL A 14 3.80 -2.97 5.70
C VAL A 14 4.62 -1.72 5.42
N ILE A 15 5.39 -1.25 6.42
CA ILE A 15 6.22 -0.05 6.30
C ILE A 15 7.30 -0.23 5.24
N HIS A 16 7.98 -1.39 5.22
CA HIS A 16 9.02 -1.69 4.24
C HIS A 16 8.50 -1.83 2.80
N THR A 17 7.17 -1.87 2.60
CA THR A 17 6.56 -1.87 1.26
C THR A 17 6.39 -0.46 0.68
N PHE A 18 6.48 0.60 1.50
CA PHE A 18 6.28 1.98 1.05
C PHE A 18 7.28 2.46 -0.01
N PRO A 19 8.59 2.15 0.07
CA PRO A 19 9.52 2.52 -1.00
C PRO A 19 9.11 1.95 -2.37
N ALA A 20 8.66 0.68 -2.41
CA ALA A 20 8.21 0.05 -3.65
C ALA A 20 6.95 0.70 -4.23
N VAL A 21 6.05 1.18 -3.37
CA VAL A 21 4.85 1.93 -3.76
C VAL A 21 5.23 3.27 -4.41
N GLU A 22 6.20 3.98 -3.84
CA GLU A 22 6.67 5.25 -4.39
C GLU A 22 7.41 5.04 -5.71
N ASP A 23 8.23 4.00 -5.82
CA ASP A 23 8.89 3.63 -7.08
C ASP A 23 7.88 3.29 -8.17
N ALA A 24 6.83 2.52 -7.83
CA ALA A 24 5.76 2.20 -8.77
C ALA A 24 5.05 3.47 -9.25
N ARG A 25 4.72 4.40 -8.34
CA ARG A 25 4.06 5.67 -8.67
C ARG A 25 4.93 6.58 -9.55
N ARG A 26 6.24 6.63 -9.30
CA ARG A 26 7.20 7.41 -10.10
C ARG A 26 7.33 6.89 -11.52
N ASN A 27 7.37 5.57 -11.68
CA ASN A 27 7.56 4.92 -12.99
C ASN A 27 6.24 4.69 -13.76
N ARG A 28 5.12 4.66 -13.05
CA ARG A 28 3.76 4.48 -13.60
C ARG A 28 2.79 5.45 -12.94
N PRO A 29 2.74 6.71 -13.39
CA PRO A 29 1.83 7.71 -12.82
C PRO A 29 0.34 7.34 -12.93
N ASP A 30 -0.02 6.40 -13.83
CA ASP A 30 -1.38 5.88 -14.01
C ASP A 30 -1.70 4.68 -13.11
N VAL A 31 -0.78 4.25 -12.24
CA VAL A 31 -1.01 3.12 -11.34
C VAL A 31 -1.94 3.53 -10.20
N SER A 32 -2.94 2.70 -9.95
CA SER A 32 -3.81 2.78 -8.78
C SER A 32 -3.49 1.59 -7.88
N LEU A 33 -3.21 1.87 -6.60
CA LEU A 33 -2.74 0.91 -5.62
C LEU A 33 -3.75 0.79 -4.48
N ASP A 34 -4.46 -0.34 -4.48
CA ASP A 34 -5.31 -0.77 -3.38
C ASP A 34 -4.50 -1.67 -2.43
N TRP A 35 -4.92 -1.81 -1.17
CA TRP A 35 -4.20 -2.56 -0.15
C TRP A 35 -5.10 -3.57 0.55
N CYS A 36 -4.65 -4.81 0.69
CA CYS A 36 -5.22 -5.81 1.57
C CYS A 36 -4.27 -5.99 2.76
N VAL A 37 -4.73 -5.58 3.94
CA VAL A 37 -3.93 -5.54 5.17
C VAL A 37 -4.78 -5.92 6.38
N GLU A 38 -4.21 -6.49 7.43
CA GLU A 38 -4.95 -6.67 8.69
C GLU A 38 -5.43 -5.31 9.24
N GLU A 39 -6.61 -5.30 9.85
CA GLU A 39 -7.25 -4.09 10.41
C GLU A 39 -6.32 -3.32 11.34
N ALA A 40 -5.51 -4.03 12.15
CA ALA A 40 -4.54 -3.45 13.06
C ALA A 40 -3.50 -2.55 12.38
N PHE A 41 -3.23 -2.73 11.08
CA PHE A 41 -2.26 -1.94 10.32
C PHE A 41 -2.90 -1.04 9.24
N ALA A 42 -4.22 -1.03 9.10
CA ALA A 42 -4.92 -0.15 8.16
C ALA A 42 -4.57 1.33 8.36
N GLY A 43 -4.46 1.77 9.62
CA GLY A 43 -4.04 3.13 9.97
C GLY A 43 -2.63 3.47 9.50
N ILE A 44 -1.72 2.49 9.45
CA ILE A 44 -0.34 2.70 8.95
C ILE A 44 -0.36 2.89 7.43
N VAL A 45 -1.09 2.05 6.71
CA VAL A 45 -1.24 2.17 5.25
C VAL A 45 -1.82 3.54 4.86
N ALA A 46 -2.80 4.03 5.62
CA ALA A 46 -3.44 5.32 5.39
C ALA A 46 -2.48 6.54 5.54
N LEU A 47 -1.33 6.37 6.19
CA LEU A 47 -0.31 7.44 6.26
C LEU A 47 0.42 7.65 4.94
N HIS A 48 0.39 6.69 4.02
CA HIS A 48 1.05 6.81 2.73
C HIS A 48 0.13 7.53 1.72
N PRO A 49 0.58 8.63 1.09
CA PRO A 49 -0.26 9.46 0.21
C PRO A 49 -0.74 8.75 -1.06
N ALA A 50 -0.14 7.61 -1.39
CA ALA A 50 -0.51 6.78 -2.54
C ALA A 50 -1.50 5.64 -2.19
N SER A 51 -2.04 5.60 -0.97
CA SER A 51 -3.09 4.64 -0.62
C SER A 51 -4.42 5.10 -1.22
N ALA A 52 -5.08 4.23 -2.00
CA ALA A 52 -6.39 4.52 -2.59
C ALA A 52 -7.51 3.86 -1.76
N THR A 53 -7.62 2.53 -1.83
CA THR A 53 -8.62 1.76 -1.10
C THR A 53 -7.93 0.77 -0.16
N ILE A 54 -8.41 0.67 1.08
CA ILE A 54 -7.91 -0.29 2.08
C ILE A 54 -8.99 -1.36 2.29
N HIS A 55 -8.57 -2.61 2.17
CA HIS A 55 -9.36 -3.81 2.41
C HIS A 55 -8.80 -4.49 3.67
N THR A 56 -9.65 -4.62 4.69
CA THR A 56 -9.34 -5.27 5.98
C THR A 56 -10.13 -6.54 6.14
#